data_AF-A0A7X8WL18-F1
#
_entry.id   AF-A0A7X8WL18-F1
#
_cell.length_a   1.000
_cell.length_b   1.000
_cell.length_c   1.000
_cell.angle_alpha   90.00
_cell.angle_beta   90.00
_cell.angle_gamma   90.00
#
_symmetry.space_group_name_H-M   'P 1'
#
loop_
_entity.id
_entity.type
_entity.pdbx_description
1 polymer ?
#
loop_
_entity_poly.entity_id
_entity_poly.type
_entity_poly.pdbx_seq_one_letter_code
_entity_poly.pdbx_strand_id
1 'polypeptide(L)'
;HTALHNPLIPKAKKRQFIITACGEDVTDVFIKFIDLLLENDRQDCLQSIVLQYQELYNSSKNILRGKLITAIEIDDTTMSLLTKSVEQKVEGKLELEKIIDPNILGGFILELDFIRWDASLIRQLNSIKQQYIERNRRIV
;
A
#
# COMPACT_ATOMS: atom_id res chain seq x y z
N HIS A 1 21.68 -3.56 13.71
CA HIS A 1 21.21 -4.11 14.99
C HIS A 1 20.56 -3.00 15.80
N THR A 2 19.25 -3.10 16.01
CA THR A 2 18.35 -1.99 16.39
C THR A 2 18.49 -1.63 17.87
N ALA A 3 18.74 -0.36 18.19
CA ALA A 3 18.90 0.14 19.57
C ALA A 3 17.71 -0.21 20.49
N LEU A 4 16.50 -0.34 19.95
CA LEU A 4 15.29 -0.67 20.69
C LEU A 4 15.29 -2.07 21.31
N HIS A 5 15.90 -3.05 20.64
CA HIS A 5 15.95 -4.46 21.09
C HIS A 5 17.06 -4.71 22.13
N ASN A 6 17.90 -3.72 22.42
CA ASN A 6 19.00 -3.91 23.37
C ASN A 6 18.47 -3.87 24.81
N PRO A 7 18.57 -4.96 25.60
CA PRO A 7 18.12 -4.99 26.99
C PRO A 7 18.99 -4.14 27.93
N LEU A 8 20.21 -3.76 27.51
CA LEU A 8 21.14 -2.95 28.29
C LEU A 8 20.76 -1.46 28.31
N ILE A 9 19.82 -1.02 27.47
CA ILE A 9 19.37 0.38 27.43
C ILE A 9 18.20 0.56 28.41
N PRO A 10 18.29 1.48 29.39
CA PRO A 10 17.20 1.76 30.31
C PRO A 10 15.91 2.19 29.59
N LYS A 11 14.75 1.77 30.11
CA LYS A 11 13.42 2.09 29.55
C LYS A 11 13.23 3.60 29.33
N ALA A 12 13.73 4.44 30.25
CA ALA A 12 13.69 5.90 30.13
C ALA A 12 14.44 6.43 28.89
N LYS A 13 15.62 5.88 28.56
CA LYS A 13 16.35 6.26 27.34
C LYS A 13 15.62 5.77 26.09
N LYS A 14 15.06 4.55 26.11
CA LYS A 14 14.26 4.02 24.99
C LYS A 14 13.05 4.91 24.71
N ARG A 15 12.32 5.32 25.74
CA ARG A 15 11.20 6.27 25.65
C ARG A 15 11.62 7.56 24.96
N GLN A 16 12.70 8.17 25.42
CA GLN A 16 13.20 9.42 24.87
C GLN A 16 13.55 9.26 23.38
N PHE A 17 14.24 8.18 22.99
CA PHE A 17 14.53 7.91 21.59
C PHE A 17 13.27 7.79 20.72
N ILE A 18 12.24 7.08 21.20
CA ILE A 18 10.99 6.91 20.44
C ILE A 18 10.30 8.26 20.27
N ILE A 19 10.15 9.04 21.34
CA ILE A 19 9.47 10.33 21.28
C ILE A 19 10.23 11.31 20.38
N THR A 20 11.56 11.39 20.51
CA THR A 20 12.39 12.24 19.65
C THR A 20 12.30 11.82 18.19
N ALA A 21 12.20 10.52 17.89
CA ALA A 21 12.02 10.04 16.52
C ALA A 21 10.63 10.36 15.94
N CYS A 22 9.61 10.54 16.78
CA CYS A 22 8.26 10.91 16.36
C CYS A 22 8.09 12.41 16.02
N GLY A 23 9.06 13.26 16.36
CA GLY A 23 9.00 14.71 16.10
C GLY A 23 8.27 15.50 17.19
N GLU A 24 7.80 16.70 16.85
CA GLU A 24 7.23 17.65 17.82
C GLU A 24 5.73 17.46 18.10
N ASP A 25 4.95 16.95 17.13
CA ASP A 25 3.50 16.83 17.23
C ASP A 25 3.05 15.42 17.70
N VAL A 26 3.45 15.05 18.91
CA VAL A 26 3.06 13.75 19.50
C VAL A 26 1.89 13.94 20.46
N THR A 27 0.78 13.23 20.21
CA THR A 27 -0.39 13.29 21.10
C THR A 27 -0.15 12.61 22.45
N ASP A 28 -0.74 13.15 23.52
CA ASP A 28 -0.65 12.58 24.88
C ASP A 28 -1.10 11.11 24.94
N VAL A 29 -2.08 10.74 24.11
CA VAL A 29 -2.58 9.37 24.01
C VAL A 29 -1.49 8.44 23.48
N PHE A 30 -0.75 8.87 22.45
CA PHE A 30 0.35 8.09 21.89
C PHE A 30 1.51 7.97 22.89
N ILE A 31 1.84 9.04 23.62
CA ILE A 31 2.89 9.00 24.65
C ILE A 31 2.55 7.96 25.73
N LYS A 32 1.30 7.99 26.25
CA LYS A 32 0.81 7.00 27.22
C LYS A 32 0.82 5.58 26.67
N PHE A 33 0.54 5.42 25.37
CA PHE A 33 0.60 4.13 24.71
C PHE A 33 2.03 3.57 24.64
N ILE A 34 3.02 4.42 24.31
CA ILE A 34 4.43 4.03 24.33
C ILE A 34 4.88 3.67 25.76
N ASP A 35 4.45 4.44 26.76
CA ASP A 35 4.75 4.15 28.17
C ASP A 35 4.23 2.77 28.57
N LEU A 36 2.98 2.45 28.23
CA LEU A 36 2.39 1.13 28.49
C LEU A 36 3.13 0.00 27.76
N LEU A 37 3.56 0.21 26.51
CA LEU A 37 4.34 -0.79 25.76
C LEU A 37 5.71 -1.05 26.40
N LEU A 38 6.39 -0.01 26.87
CA LEU A 38 7.68 -0.12 27.54
C LEU A 38 7.55 -0.77 28.93
N GLU A 39 6.49 -0.45 29.68
CA GLU A 39 6.19 -1.08 30.96
C GLU A 39 6.04 -2.59 30.82
N ASN A 40 5.31 -3.03 29.78
CA ASN A 40 5.07 -4.44 29.49
C ASN A 40 6.18 -5.13 28.67
N ASP A 41 7.31 -4.46 28.42
CA ASP A 41 8.44 -4.96 27.62
C ASP A 41 8.04 -5.39 26.19
N ARG A 42 7.01 -4.76 25.60
CA ARG A 42 6.46 -5.05 24.26
C ARG A 42 6.91 -4.07 23.18
N GLN A 43 8.01 -3.35 23.40
CA GLN A 43 8.54 -2.39 22.41
C GLN A 43 8.85 -3.03 21.04
N ASP A 44 9.16 -4.33 21.00
CA ASP A 44 9.52 -5.01 19.75
C ASP A 44 8.30 -5.17 18.82
N CYS A 45 7.09 -5.13 19.38
CA CYS A 45 5.84 -5.18 18.60
C CYS A 45 5.46 -3.83 17.99
N LEU A 46 6.16 -2.74 18.31
CA LEU A 46 5.77 -1.39 17.91
C LEU A 46 5.63 -1.24 16.39
N GLN A 47 6.54 -1.84 15.61
CA GLN A 47 6.46 -1.81 14.16
C GLN A 47 5.18 -2.48 13.65
N SER A 48 4.87 -3.68 14.14
CA SER A 48 3.66 -4.40 13.76
C SER A 48 2.39 -3.67 14.17
N ILE A 49 2.38 -3.05 15.35
CA ILE A 49 1.27 -2.24 15.85
C ILE A 49 1.01 -1.04 14.93
N VAL A 50 2.07 -0.34 14.50
CA VAL A 50 1.93 0.82 13.60
C VAL A 50 1.34 0.40 12.26
N LEU A 51 1.82 -0.71 11.68
CA LEU A 51 1.27 -1.25 10.43
C LEU A 51 -0.21 -1.61 10.59
N GLN A 52 -0.57 -2.30 11.67
CA GLN A 52 -1.97 -2.67 11.93
C GLN A 52 -2.86 -1.45 12.19
N TYR A 53 -2.35 -0.45 12.89
CA TYR A 53 -3.07 0.79 13.13
C TYR A 53 -3.37 1.53 11.83
N GLN A 54 -2.41 1.57 10.88
CA GLN A 54 -2.64 2.15 9.56
C GLN A 54 -3.76 1.44 8.81
N GLU A 55 -3.80 0.10 8.84
CA GLU A 55 -4.89 -0.67 8.24
C GLU A 55 -6.24 -0.37 8.89
N LEU A 56 -6.32 -0.39 10.23
CA LEU A 56 -7.54 -0.08 10.96
C LEU A 56 -8.03 1.35 10.72
N TYR A 57 -7.10 2.31 10.64
CA TYR A 57 -7.41 3.70 10.31
C TYR A 57 -7.99 3.83 8.91
N ASN A 58 -7.35 3.21 7.92
CA ASN A 58 -7.82 3.23 6.54
C ASN A 58 -9.20 2.59 6.41
N SER A 59 -9.40 1.42 7.03
CA SER A 59 -10.70 0.74 7.06
C SER A 59 -11.78 1.59 7.74
N SER A 60 -11.49 2.21 8.89
CA SER A 60 -12.44 3.07 9.60
C SER A 60 -12.79 4.35 8.84
N LYS A 61 -11.88 4.85 7.99
CA LYS A 61 -12.10 6.04 7.16
C LYS A 61 -12.59 5.71 5.76
N ASN A 62 -12.82 4.44 5.45
CA ASN A 62 -13.10 3.94 4.10
C ASN A 62 -12.10 4.49 3.07
N ILE A 63 -10.80 4.49 3.43
CA ILE A 63 -9.73 4.88 2.51
C ILE A 63 -9.25 3.61 1.83
N LEU A 64 -9.47 3.51 0.52
CA LEU A 64 -8.91 2.44 -0.29
C LEU A 64 -7.62 2.91 -0.93
N ARG A 65 -6.55 2.14 -0.69
CA ARG A 65 -5.26 2.36 -1.30
C ARG A 65 -5.08 1.42 -2.47
N GLY A 66 -4.54 1.96 -3.54
CA GLY A 66 -4.30 1.18 -4.74
C GLY A 66 -3.12 1.65 -5.53
N LYS A 67 -2.73 0.83 -6.50
CA LYS A 67 -1.68 1.14 -7.46
C LYS A 67 -2.28 1.25 -8.83
N LEU A 68 -1.93 2.32 -9.54
CA LEU A 68 -2.22 2.48 -10.95
C LEU A 68 -0.90 2.39 -11.71
N ILE A 69 -0.75 1.31 -12.47
CA ILE A 69 0.44 1.01 -13.26
C ILE A 69 0.15 1.34 -14.71
N THR A 70 0.95 2.21 -15.32
CA THR A 70 0.84 2.60 -16.73
C THR A 70 2.16 2.57 -17.47
N ALA A 71 2.11 2.41 -18.80
CA ALA A 71 3.32 2.38 -19.63
C ALA A 71 4.03 3.75 -19.70
N ILE A 72 3.25 4.82 -19.56
CA ILE A 72 3.72 6.20 -19.62
C ILE A 72 3.06 7.00 -18.49
N GLU A 73 3.60 8.18 -18.24
CA GLU A 73 2.97 9.16 -17.37
C GLU A 73 1.60 9.55 -17.91
N ILE A 74 0.63 9.67 -17.01
CA ILE A 74 -0.76 10.01 -17.32
C ILE A 74 -0.99 11.46 -16.95
N ASP A 75 -1.67 12.19 -17.84
CA ASP A 75 -2.16 13.54 -17.58
C ASP A 75 -3.17 13.57 -16.42
N ASP A 76 -3.19 14.69 -15.69
CA ASP A 76 -4.06 14.84 -14.51
C ASP A 76 -5.56 14.76 -14.85
N THR A 77 -5.94 15.12 -16.08
CA THR A 77 -7.29 14.97 -16.61
C THR A 77 -7.72 13.51 -16.68
N THR A 78 -6.93 12.67 -17.34
CA THR A 78 -7.19 11.22 -17.43
C THR A 78 -7.15 10.55 -16.06
N MET A 79 -6.23 10.95 -15.18
CA MET A 79 -6.20 10.50 -13.79
C MET A 79 -7.51 10.79 -13.06
N SER A 80 -8.02 12.02 -13.15
CA SER A 80 -9.27 12.42 -12.49
C SER A 80 -10.46 11.59 -12.98
N LEU A 81 -10.53 11.30 -14.28
CA LEU A 81 -11.57 10.45 -14.87
C LEU A 81 -11.48 9.00 -14.38
N LEU A 82 -10.27 8.45 -14.29
CA LEU A 82 -10.04 7.10 -13.76
C LEU A 82 -10.43 7.02 -12.28
N THR A 83 -9.95 7.96 -11.45
CA THR A 83 -10.28 8.02 -10.03
C THR A 83 -11.80 8.08 -9.83
N LYS A 84 -12.50 8.99 -10.53
CA LYS A 84 -13.97 9.08 -10.46
C LYS A 84 -14.67 7.79 -10.88
N SER A 85 -14.20 7.15 -11.95
CA SER A 85 -14.80 5.91 -12.44
C SER A 85 -14.62 4.75 -11.46
N VAL A 86 -13.52 4.74 -10.72
CA VAL A 86 -13.24 3.74 -9.67
C VAL A 86 -14.04 4.06 -8.40
N GLU A 87 -14.09 5.33 -7.98
CA GLU A 87 -14.90 5.80 -6.84
C GLU A 87 -16.40 5.54 -7.05
N GLN A 88 -16.90 5.53 -8.28
CA GLN A 88 -18.29 5.13 -8.55
C GLN A 88 -18.56 3.64 -8.27
N LYS A 89 -17.54 2.79 -8.33
CA LYS A 89 -17.65 1.34 -8.15
C LYS A 89 -17.28 0.90 -6.74
N VAL A 90 -16.65 1.77 -5.96
CA VAL A 90 -16.08 1.45 -4.66
C VAL A 90 -16.49 2.52 -3.66
N GLU A 91 -17.11 2.13 -2.54
CA GLU A 91 -17.48 3.07 -1.48
C GLU A 91 -16.23 3.52 -0.70
N GLY A 92 -15.92 4.81 -0.72
CA GLY A 92 -14.80 5.36 0.06
C GLY A 92 -13.99 6.43 -0.65
N LYS A 93 -12.92 6.87 0.00
CA LYS A 93 -11.91 7.76 -0.57
C LYS A 93 -10.83 6.92 -1.24
N LEU A 94 -10.55 7.17 -2.51
CA LEU A 94 -9.54 6.45 -3.25
C LEU A 94 -8.17 7.17 -3.22
N GLU A 95 -7.13 6.48 -2.78
CA GLU A 95 -5.74 6.94 -2.82
C GLU A 95 -4.94 6.02 -3.76
N LEU A 96 -4.58 6.52 -4.95
CA LEU A 96 -3.83 5.78 -5.96
C LEU A 96 -2.36 6.20 -5.98
N GLU A 97 -1.47 5.24 -5.82
CA GLU A 97 -0.04 5.35 -6.13
C GLU A 97 0.15 5.18 -7.65
N LYS A 98 0.77 6.18 -8.30
CA LYS A 98 1.09 6.14 -9.73
C LYS A 98 2.43 5.44 -9.94
N ILE A 99 2.45 4.38 -10.74
CA ILE A 99 3.65 3.61 -11.07
C ILE A 99 3.79 3.57 -12.60
N ILE A 100 4.95 3.96 -13.11
CA ILE A 100 5.25 3.88 -14.53
C ILE A 100 6.03 2.59 -14.80
N ASP A 101 5.43 1.67 -15.55
CA ASP A 101 6.04 0.43 -15.99
C ASP A 101 5.95 0.28 -17.52
N PRO A 102 7.02 0.59 -18.28
CA PRO A 102 7.01 0.48 -19.73
C PRO A 102 6.83 -0.96 -20.25
N ASN A 103 7.00 -1.98 -19.40
CA ASN A 103 6.87 -3.39 -19.80
C ASN A 103 5.43 -3.78 -20.16
N ILE A 104 4.43 -3.02 -19.70
CA ILE A 104 3.03 -3.31 -20.05
C ILE A 104 2.68 -2.93 -21.50
N LEU A 105 3.59 -2.20 -22.18
CA LEU A 105 3.52 -1.67 -23.56
C LEU A 105 2.39 -0.66 -23.82
N GLY A 106 1.34 -0.67 -23.01
CA GLY A 106 0.23 0.28 -23.02
C GLY A 106 -0.95 -0.23 -22.20
N GLY A 107 -2.02 0.58 -22.15
CA GLY A 107 -3.14 0.34 -21.24
C GLY A 107 -2.78 0.67 -19.80
N PHE A 108 -3.49 0.06 -18.85
CA PHE A 108 -3.27 0.27 -17.42
C PHE A 108 -3.52 -1.02 -16.62
N ILE A 109 -2.94 -1.09 -15.43
CA ILE A 109 -3.26 -2.09 -14.42
C ILE A 109 -3.64 -1.34 -13.15
N LEU A 110 -4.83 -1.63 -12.63
CA LEU A 110 -5.31 -1.10 -11.36
C LEU A 110 -5.30 -2.22 -10.31
N GLU A 111 -4.62 -2.00 -9.20
CA GLU A 111 -4.58 -2.91 -8.06
C GLU A 111 -5.17 -2.22 -6.84
N LEU A 112 -6.28 -2.72 -6.31
CA LEU A 112 -6.97 -2.21 -5.12
C LEU A 112 -7.12 -3.36 -4.14
N ASP A 113 -6.38 -3.37 -3.01
CA ASP A 113 -6.41 -4.43 -1.98
C ASP A 113 -6.39 -5.87 -2.55
N PHE A 114 -7.57 -6.44 -2.87
CA PHE A 114 -7.76 -7.79 -3.41
C PHE A 114 -8.23 -7.84 -4.87
N ILE A 115 -8.49 -6.71 -5.50
CA ILE A 115 -9.00 -6.58 -6.86
C ILE A 115 -7.88 -6.10 -7.78
N ARG A 116 -7.65 -6.82 -8.87
CA ARG A 116 -6.69 -6.43 -9.92
C ARG A 116 -7.40 -6.35 -11.27
N TRP A 117 -7.47 -5.15 -11.83
CA TRP A 117 -7.97 -4.92 -13.18
C TRP A 117 -6.79 -4.67 -14.12
N ASP A 118 -6.41 -5.71 -14.84
CA ASP A 118 -5.33 -5.67 -15.82
C ASP A 118 -5.91 -5.47 -17.23
N ALA A 119 -5.81 -4.25 -17.73
CA ALA A 119 -6.17 -3.88 -19.11
C ALA A 119 -4.93 -3.63 -19.97
N SER A 120 -3.78 -4.20 -19.61
CA SER A 120 -2.52 -4.01 -20.32
C SER A 120 -2.52 -4.60 -21.73
N LEU A 121 -1.80 -3.96 -22.64
CA LEU A 121 -1.63 -4.45 -24.02
C LEU A 121 -0.87 -5.78 -24.05
N ILE A 122 0.12 -5.96 -23.17
CA ILE A 122 0.86 -7.22 -23.09
C ILE A 122 -0.05 -8.41 -22.74
N ARG A 123 -1.02 -8.22 -21.83
CA ARG A 123 -2.01 -9.25 -21.48
C ARG A 123 -2.90 -9.59 -22.67
N GLN A 124 -3.37 -8.59 -23.41
CA GLN A 124 -4.21 -8.79 -24.59
C GLN A 124 -3.46 -9.57 -25.69
N LEU A 125 -2.22 -9.18 -25.99
CA LEU A 125 -1.38 -9.87 -26.97
C LEU A 125 -1.08 -11.31 -26.56
N ASN A 126 -0.78 -11.55 -25.29
CA ASN A 126 -0.55 -12.90 -24.77
C ASN A 126 -1.80 -13.78 -24.87
N SER A 127 -2.99 -13.23 -24.57
CA SER A 127 -4.25 -13.97 -24.72
C SER A 127 -4.48 -14.39 -26.18
N ILE A 128 -4.26 -13.48 -27.13
CA ILE A 128 -4.37 -13.78 -28.56
C ILE A 128 -3.40 -14.89 -28.95
N LYS A 129 -2.12 -14.77 -28.56
CA LYS A 129 -1.10 -15.79 -28.84
C LYS A 129 -1.50 -17.17 -28.33
N GLN A 130 -2.03 -17.27 -27.11
CA GLN A 130 -2.48 -18.54 -26.53
C GLN A 130 -3.65 -19.14 -27.31
N GLN A 131 -4.64 -18.32 -27.70
CA GLN A 131 -5.76 -18.78 -28.51
C GLN A 131 -5.31 -19.38 -29.85
N TYR A 132 -4.32 -18.78 -30.51
CA TYR A 132 -3.75 -19.32 -31.74
C TYR A 132 -3.01 -20.65 -31.53
N ILE A 133 -2.23 -20.78 -30.46
CA ILE A 133 -1.51 -22.02 -30.13
C ILE A 133 -2.50 -23.16 -29.84
N GLU A 134 -3.52 -22.90 -29.03
CA GLU A 134 -4.56 -23.88 -28.72
C GLU A 134 -5.32 -24.32 -29.96
N ARG A 135 -5.67 -23.37 -30.84
CA ARG A 135 -6.38 -23.68 -32.09
C ARG A 135 -5.54 -24.52 -33.03
N ASN A 136 -4.24 -24.25 -33.17
CA ASN A 136 -3.34 -25.05 -34.01
C ASN A 136 -3.11 -26.46 -33.44
N ARG A 137 -3.10 -26.65 -32.11
CA ARG A 137 -3.00 -27.99 -31.50
C ARG A 137 -4.22 -28.88 -31.73
N ARG A 138 -5.40 -28.32 -32.03
CA ARG A 138 -6.62 -29.10 -32.31
C ARG A 138 -6.73 -29.55 -33.77
N ILE A 139 -5.87 -29.02 -34.64
CA ILE A 139 -5.90 -29.26 -36.09
C ILE A 139 -4.85 -30.33 -36.50
N VAL A 140 -3.87 -30.60 -35.62
CA VAL A 140 -2.86 -31.66 -35.78
C VAL A 140 -3.29 -32.92 -35.05
#